data_AF-A0A1Y5EQF4-F1
#
_entry.id   AF-A0A1Y5EQF4-F1
#
_cell.length_a   1.000
_cell.length_b   1.000
_cell.length_c   1.000
_cell.angle_alpha   90.00
_cell.angle_beta   90.00
_cell.angle_gamma   90.00
#
_symmetry.space_group_name_H-M   'P 1'
#
loop_
_entity.id
_entity.type
_entity.pdbx_description
1 polymer ?
#
loop_
_entity_poly.entity_id
_entity_poly.type
_entity_poly.pdbx_seq_one_letter_code
_entity_poly.pdbx_strand_id
1 'polypeptide(L)'
;MKSEKFISPTSFGVIALTLSLLSGYYFLYNPEVYENRRFLDSFNQPIVAAQNEPKKLAALIALQKKGLEWAHYQFVASIQSQDAEVVGLYADAGMVLKNQSVIIEQLIEHPDNWIALIERIGWDDTERLSVLFPVPRYLSALDDAFKKIQKRYTVPHDIAFKDHYLKFKKTHDQWLHEKNMELANVDAMCEGDTRCKIKNVPGIHIEYEKKKPIAPTKDLIVWQDPMLTLMSAAILLKKQKIIKYLSQKGVTSRVSKMTMSDRIVVTFEVSQEGVILYPEGITVKKLKQVKR
;
A
#
# COMPACT_ATOMS: atom_id res chain seq x y z
N MET A 1 75.43 2.80 -24.20
CA MET A 1 74.08 3.40 -24.24
C MET A 1 73.08 2.40 -23.67
N LYS A 2 72.52 2.67 -22.48
CA LYS A 2 71.39 1.89 -21.95
C LYS A 2 70.13 2.40 -22.65
N SER A 3 69.42 1.54 -23.39
CA SER A 3 68.14 1.93 -23.97
C SER A 3 67.12 2.11 -22.85
N GLU A 4 66.62 3.33 -22.70
CA GLU A 4 65.44 3.58 -21.90
C GLU A 4 64.27 2.84 -22.54
N LYS A 5 63.74 1.86 -21.83
CA LYS A 5 62.58 1.08 -22.26
C LYS A 5 61.34 1.97 -22.18
N PHE A 6 61.06 2.71 -23.25
CA PHE A 6 59.79 3.40 -23.39
C PHE A 6 58.67 2.38 -23.59
N ILE A 7 57.68 2.44 -22.71
CA ILE A 7 56.45 1.64 -22.80
C ILE A 7 55.74 2.06 -24.10
N SER A 8 55.39 1.09 -24.96
CA SER A 8 54.74 1.40 -26.23
C SER A 8 53.37 2.09 -25.98
N PRO A 9 52.91 2.97 -26.88
CA PRO A 9 51.61 3.64 -26.74
C PRO A 9 50.44 2.66 -26.57
N THR A 10 50.52 1.50 -27.21
CA THR A 10 49.57 0.39 -27.06
C THR A 10 49.60 -0.22 -25.67
N SER A 11 50.79 -0.43 -25.09
CA SER A 11 50.95 -0.94 -23.72
C SER A 11 50.42 0.07 -22.71
N PHE A 12 50.64 1.37 -22.93
CA PHE A 12 50.10 2.43 -22.09
C PHE A 12 48.57 2.50 -22.15
N GLY A 13 47.99 2.36 -23.36
CA GLY A 13 46.53 2.31 -23.55
C GLY A 13 45.88 1.11 -22.86
N VAL A 14 46.50 -0.08 -22.93
CA VAL A 14 46.02 -1.27 -22.21
C VAL A 14 46.10 -1.06 -20.70
N ILE A 15 47.22 -0.54 -20.18
CA ILE A 15 47.38 -0.26 -18.75
C ILE A 15 46.33 0.73 -18.25
N ALA A 16 46.11 1.84 -18.98
CA ALA A 16 45.11 2.84 -18.63
C ALA A 16 43.68 2.28 -18.66
N LEU A 17 43.34 1.46 -19.66
CA LEU A 17 42.02 0.82 -19.78
C LEU A 17 41.79 -0.22 -18.67
N THR A 18 42.83 -0.97 -18.31
CA THR A 18 42.77 -1.95 -17.20
C THR A 18 42.63 -1.23 -15.86
N LEU A 19 43.37 -0.14 -15.63
CA LEU A 19 43.22 0.71 -14.45
C LEU A 19 41.83 1.35 -14.37
N SER A 20 41.30 1.83 -15.49
CA SER A 20 39.93 2.38 -15.60
C SER A 20 38.88 1.33 -15.25
N LEU A 21 38.99 0.11 -15.78
CA LEU A 21 38.06 -0.98 -15.47
C LEU A 21 38.17 -1.43 -14.01
N LEU A 22 39.38 -1.58 -13.47
CA LEU A 22 39.59 -2.00 -12.09
C LEU A 22 39.13 -0.93 -11.09
N SER A 23 39.40 0.35 -11.36
CA SER A 23 38.91 1.46 -10.54
C SER A 23 37.41 1.63 -10.67
N GLY A 24 36.86 1.58 -11.89
CA GLY A 24 35.41 1.59 -12.12
C GLY A 24 34.71 0.45 -11.39
N TYR A 25 35.25 -0.77 -11.46
CA TYR A 25 34.74 -1.92 -10.73
C TYR A 25 34.82 -1.71 -9.21
N TYR A 26 35.97 -1.25 -8.71
CA TYR A 26 36.17 -0.99 -7.28
C TYR A 26 35.25 0.12 -6.75
N PHE A 27 35.04 1.22 -7.47
CA PHE A 27 34.20 2.33 -7.01
C PHE A 27 32.70 2.09 -7.19
N LEU A 28 32.28 1.26 -8.16
CA LEU A 28 30.87 0.99 -8.43
C LEU A 28 30.35 -0.29 -7.77
N TYR A 29 31.21 -1.31 -7.62
CA TYR A 29 30.81 -2.65 -7.19
C TYR A 29 31.48 -3.10 -5.89
N ASN A 30 32.37 -2.31 -5.29
CA ASN A 30 32.73 -2.53 -3.88
C ASN A 30 31.64 -1.89 -2.99
N PRO A 31 30.82 -2.70 -2.29
CA PRO A 31 29.73 -2.19 -1.48
C PRO A 31 30.20 -1.23 -0.39
N GLU A 32 31.38 -1.44 0.19
CA GLU A 32 31.93 -0.55 1.23
C GLU A 32 32.24 0.85 0.68
N VAL A 33 32.79 0.92 -0.54
CA VAL A 33 33.15 2.20 -1.18
C VAL A 33 31.89 2.92 -1.67
N TYR A 34 30.94 2.18 -2.23
CA TYR A 34 29.66 2.72 -2.68
C TYR A 34 28.82 3.25 -1.51
N GLU A 35 28.68 2.48 -0.43
CA GLU A 35 27.93 2.88 0.77
C GLU A 35 28.55 4.10 1.44
N ASN A 36 29.89 4.13 1.56
CA ASN A 36 30.59 5.27 2.14
C ASN A 36 30.45 6.53 1.28
N ARG A 37 30.52 6.40 -0.05
CA ARG A 37 30.31 7.53 -0.97
C ARG A 37 28.87 8.02 -0.95
N ARG A 38 27.88 7.13 -0.99
CA ARG A 38 26.46 7.46 -0.86
C ARG A 38 26.19 8.21 0.44
N PHE A 39 26.74 7.72 1.55
CA PHE A 39 26.63 8.36 2.85
C PHE A 39 27.19 9.80 2.82
N LEU A 40 28.42 9.99 2.34
CA LEU A 40 29.04 11.32 2.25
C LEU A 40 28.27 12.26 1.31
N ASP A 41 27.88 11.76 0.14
CA ASP A 41 27.15 12.53 -0.86
C ASP A 41 25.75 12.96 -0.38
N SER A 42 25.12 12.19 0.51
CA SER A 42 23.82 12.55 1.12
C SER A 42 23.87 13.87 1.90
N PHE A 43 25.03 14.25 2.45
CA PHE A 43 25.21 15.45 3.28
C PHE A 43 25.77 16.66 2.53
N ASN A 44 26.41 16.45 1.36
CA ASN A 44 27.09 17.52 0.63
C ASN A 44 26.18 18.71 0.32
N GLN A 45 25.01 18.47 -0.29
CA GLN A 45 24.07 19.55 -0.61
C GLN A 45 23.37 20.14 0.64
N PRO A 46 22.84 19.33 1.58
CA PRO A 46 22.20 19.86 2.79
C PRO A 46 23.11 20.73 3.65
N ILE A 47 24.37 20.34 3.84
CA ILE A 47 25.33 21.09 4.67
C ILE A 47 25.65 22.44 4.02
N VAL A 48 25.87 22.46 2.70
CA VAL A 48 26.10 23.71 1.95
C VAL A 48 24.90 24.63 2.04
N ALA A 49 23.69 24.09 1.88
CA ALA A 49 22.46 24.88 1.99
C ALA A 49 22.20 25.43 3.40
N ALA A 50 22.67 24.73 4.44
CA ALA A 50 22.45 25.10 5.84
C ALA A 50 23.50 26.05 6.44
N GLN A 51 24.47 26.56 5.66
CA GLN A 51 25.56 27.41 6.16
C GLN A 51 25.08 28.65 6.94
N ASN A 52 23.93 29.22 6.54
CA ASN A 52 23.33 30.39 7.19
C ASN A 52 22.30 30.03 8.28
N GLU A 53 22.09 28.74 8.56
CA GLU A 53 21.13 28.22 9.54
C GLU A 53 21.88 27.41 10.62
N PRO A 54 22.43 28.05 11.67
CA PRO A 54 23.38 27.41 12.59
C PRO A 54 22.80 26.19 13.31
N LYS A 55 21.51 26.23 13.67
CA LYS A 55 20.81 25.10 14.30
C LYS A 55 20.73 23.89 13.37
N LYS A 56 20.36 24.12 12.11
CA LYS A 56 20.23 23.08 11.07
C LYS A 56 21.57 22.47 10.71
N LEU A 57 22.59 23.31 10.56
CA LEU A 57 23.96 22.87 10.31
C LEU A 57 24.49 21.99 11.45
N ALA A 58 24.28 22.41 12.70
CA ALA A 58 24.69 21.62 13.87
C ALA A 58 24.02 20.24 13.90
N ALA A 59 22.72 20.18 13.58
CA ALA A 59 21.97 18.93 13.50
C ALA A 59 22.47 18.01 12.38
N LEU A 60 22.74 18.54 11.18
CA LEU A 60 23.32 17.78 10.07
C LEU A 60 24.70 17.20 10.41
N ILE A 61 25.57 18.00 11.03
CA ILE A 61 26.90 17.54 11.47
C ILE A 61 26.76 16.46 12.55
N ALA A 62 25.82 16.59 13.48
CA ALA A 62 25.58 15.59 14.51
C ALA A 62 25.09 14.26 13.92
N LEU A 63 24.17 14.29 12.94
CA LEU A 63 23.74 13.10 12.21
C LEU A 63 24.92 12.43 11.48
N GLN A 64 25.74 13.22 10.79
CA GLN A 64 26.92 12.72 10.09
C GLN A 64 27.92 12.06 11.06
N LYS A 65 28.18 12.66 12.22
CA LYS A 65 29.06 12.08 13.25
C LYS A 65 28.53 10.78 13.85
N LYS A 66 27.20 10.63 13.92
CA LYS A 66 26.54 9.39 14.35
C LYS A 66 26.52 8.30 13.26
N GLY A 67 27.03 8.58 12.06
CA GLY A 67 27.03 7.62 10.94
C GLY A 67 25.65 7.41 10.33
N LEU A 68 24.71 8.35 10.53
CA LEU A 68 23.34 8.26 10.02
C LEU A 68 23.20 9.00 8.69
N GLU A 69 22.77 8.32 7.63
CA GLU A 69 22.59 8.93 6.30
C GLU A 69 21.53 10.04 6.34
N TRP A 70 21.73 11.14 5.60
CA TRP A 70 20.66 12.11 5.37
C TRP A 70 19.61 11.53 4.40
N ALA A 71 18.75 10.66 4.91
CA ALA A 71 17.75 9.97 4.13
C ALA A 71 16.42 9.80 4.88
N HIS A 72 15.32 9.90 4.13
CA HIS A 72 13.97 9.84 4.70
C HIS A 72 13.66 8.49 5.39
N TYR A 73 14.19 7.39 4.88
CA TYR A 73 13.98 6.07 5.49
C TYR A 73 14.67 5.94 6.86
N GLN A 74 15.81 6.59 7.08
CA GLN A 74 16.49 6.63 8.39
C GLN A 74 15.67 7.44 9.40
N PHE A 75 15.06 8.53 8.96
CA PHE A 75 14.16 9.31 9.81
C PHE A 75 12.88 8.53 10.16
N VAL A 76 12.31 7.78 9.21
CA VAL A 76 11.19 6.88 9.52
C VAL A 76 11.62 5.80 10.52
N ALA A 77 12.78 5.17 10.31
CA ALA A 77 13.29 4.13 11.20
C ALA A 77 13.58 4.65 12.62
N SER A 78 14.08 5.88 12.76
CA SER A 78 14.30 6.49 14.08
C SER A 78 13.00 6.80 14.82
N ILE A 79 11.94 7.21 14.10
CA ILE A 79 10.60 7.35 14.67
C ILE A 79 10.07 5.98 15.14
N GLN A 80 10.19 4.95 14.30
CA GLN A 80 9.71 3.59 14.61
C GLN A 80 10.43 2.95 15.80
N SER A 81 11.74 3.20 15.93
CA SER A 81 12.56 2.74 17.06
C SER A 81 12.45 3.62 18.30
N GLN A 82 11.67 4.71 18.25
CA GLN A 82 11.51 5.70 19.32
C GLN A 82 12.83 6.37 19.77
N ASP A 83 13.79 6.53 18.86
CA ASP A 83 15.04 7.25 19.14
C ASP A 83 14.78 8.76 19.13
N ALA A 84 14.34 9.30 20.27
CA ALA A 84 13.98 10.70 20.42
C ALA A 84 15.13 11.67 20.11
N GLU A 85 16.38 11.26 20.34
CA GLU A 85 17.56 12.05 20.03
C GLU A 85 17.70 12.17 18.51
N VAL A 86 17.71 11.05 17.81
CA VAL A 86 17.89 11.00 16.35
C VAL A 86 16.71 11.60 15.61
N VAL A 87 15.47 11.33 16.04
CA VAL A 87 14.26 11.99 15.53
C VAL A 87 14.38 13.51 15.64
N GLY A 88 14.85 13.96 16.80
CA GLY A 88 15.11 15.36 17.07
C GLY A 88 16.14 15.98 16.13
N LEU A 89 17.25 15.28 15.88
CA LEU A 89 18.27 15.73 14.94
C LEU A 89 17.75 15.83 13.51
N TYR A 90 16.96 14.87 13.02
CA TYR A 90 16.36 14.95 11.68
C TYR A 90 15.36 16.11 11.58
N ALA A 91 14.53 16.32 12.59
CA ALA A 91 13.58 17.43 12.65
C ALA A 91 14.31 18.79 12.69
N ASP A 92 15.33 18.92 13.55
CA ASP A 92 16.13 20.14 13.69
C ASP A 92 16.97 20.42 12.43
N ALA A 93 17.37 19.38 11.68
CA ALA A 93 17.99 19.48 10.36
C ALA A 93 16.99 19.83 9.22
N GLY A 94 15.69 19.94 9.53
CA GLY A 94 14.65 20.34 8.58
C GLY A 94 14.14 19.21 7.69
N MET A 95 14.29 17.95 8.10
CA MET A 95 13.72 16.83 7.34
C MET A 95 12.20 16.81 7.50
N VAL A 96 11.49 16.89 6.37
CA VAL A 96 10.03 16.77 6.35
C VAL A 96 9.62 15.30 6.29
N LEU A 97 8.77 14.87 7.22
CA LEU A 97 8.18 13.54 7.22
C LEU A 97 7.22 13.40 6.02
N LYS A 98 7.63 12.67 4.98
CA LYS A 98 6.80 12.38 3.81
C LYS A 98 5.82 11.22 4.04
N ASN A 99 6.24 10.22 4.82
CA ASN A 99 5.40 9.06 5.11
C ASN A 99 4.49 9.33 6.30
N GLN A 100 3.24 9.71 6.02
CA GLN A 100 2.25 10.02 7.06
C GLN A 100 1.79 8.77 7.82
N SER A 101 1.91 7.56 7.23
CA SER A 101 1.47 6.32 7.89
C SER A 101 2.15 6.10 9.24
N VAL A 102 3.40 6.55 9.36
CA VAL A 102 4.21 6.45 10.57
C VAL A 102 3.53 7.17 11.75
N ILE A 103 2.80 8.25 11.49
CA ILE A 103 2.12 9.02 12.54
C ILE A 103 0.99 8.21 13.18
N ILE A 104 0.15 7.57 12.37
CA ILE A 104 -0.96 6.75 12.88
C ILE A 104 -0.45 5.41 13.43
N GLU A 105 0.63 4.88 12.86
CA GLU A 105 1.34 3.70 13.34
C GLU A 105 1.84 3.91 14.77
N GLN A 106 2.57 5.01 15.01
CA GLN A 106 3.04 5.35 16.36
C GLN A 106 1.89 5.61 17.35
N LEU A 107 0.75 6.13 16.88
CA LEU A 107 -0.45 6.27 17.70
C LEU A 107 -0.98 4.89 18.16
N ILE A 108 -0.93 3.91 17.27
CA ILE A 108 -1.42 2.55 17.51
C ILE A 108 -0.46 1.78 18.42
N GLU A 109 0.83 1.75 18.10
CA GLU A 109 1.82 0.91 18.80
C GLU A 109 2.36 1.56 20.08
N HIS A 110 2.56 2.89 20.05
CA HIS A 110 3.27 3.63 21.09
C HIS A 110 2.52 4.90 21.54
N PRO A 111 1.25 4.77 21.95
CA PRO A 111 0.36 5.91 22.25
C PRO A 111 0.87 6.81 23.38
N ASP A 112 1.65 6.29 24.33
CA ASP A 112 2.11 7.05 25.49
C ASP A 112 3.13 8.13 25.13
N ASN A 113 3.95 7.88 24.10
CA ASN A 113 4.98 8.81 23.62
C ASN A 113 4.52 9.61 22.39
N TRP A 114 3.32 9.33 21.88
CA TRP A 114 2.84 9.88 20.61
C TRP A 114 2.77 11.41 20.61
N ILE A 115 2.25 12.03 21.67
CA ILE A 115 2.14 13.50 21.75
C ILE A 115 3.53 14.15 21.69
N ALA A 116 4.49 13.63 22.47
CA ALA A 116 5.85 14.13 22.50
C ALA A 116 6.54 14.01 21.13
N LEU A 117 6.29 12.91 20.42
CA LEU A 117 6.76 12.72 19.04
C LEU A 117 6.21 13.81 18.10
N ILE A 118 4.90 14.04 18.12
CA ILE A 118 4.23 15.02 17.24
C ILE A 118 4.75 16.43 17.47
N GLU A 119 4.92 16.82 18.72
CA GLU A 119 5.50 18.11 19.09
C GLU A 119 6.96 18.20 18.66
N ARG A 120 7.75 17.11 18.84
CA ARG A 120 9.17 17.08 18.47
C ARG A 120 9.41 17.24 16.97
N ILE A 121 8.57 16.63 16.14
CA ILE A 121 8.67 16.73 14.67
C ILE A 121 7.97 17.98 14.10
N GLY A 122 7.36 18.81 14.96
CA GLY A 122 6.66 20.03 14.56
C GLY A 122 5.41 19.78 13.72
N TRP A 123 4.63 18.75 14.06
CA TRP A 123 3.39 18.35 13.40
C TRP A 123 2.14 18.70 14.22
N ASP A 124 2.27 19.56 15.21
CA ASP A 124 1.24 19.86 16.20
C ASP A 124 0.20 20.91 15.73
N ASP A 125 0.07 21.09 14.41
CA ASP A 125 -0.89 21.98 13.77
C ASP A 125 -2.18 21.26 13.34
N THR A 126 -3.30 21.98 13.37
CA THR A 126 -4.63 21.43 13.09
C THR A 126 -4.74 20.86 11.68
N GLU A 127 -4.10 21.47 10.68
CA GLU A 127 -4.21 21.07 9.28
C GLU A 127 -3.58 19.69 9.06
N ARG A 128 -2.35 19.49 9.55
CA ARG A 128 -1.64 18.21 9.46
C ARG A 128 -2.31 17.13 10.29
N LEU A 129 -2.82 17.46 11.48
CA LEU A 129 -3.47 16.47 12.35
C LEU A 129 -4.87 16.05 11.86
N SER A 130 -5.51 16.87 11.02
CA SER A 130 -6.87 16.61 10.52
C SER A 130 -6.93 15.83 9.19
N VAL A 131 -5.80 15.40 8.65
CA VAL A 131 -5.76 14.62 7.40
C VAL A 131 -6.20 13.16 7.61
N LEU A 132 -6.36 12.44 6.50
CA LEU A 132 -6.59 11.00 6.49
C LEU A 132 -5.26 10.26 6.40
N PHE A 133 -5.03 9.37 7.36
CA PHE A 133 -3.81 8.61 7.50
C PHE A 133 -4.03 7.18 7.02
N PRO A 134 -3.19 6.67 6.10
CA PRO A 134 -3.23 5.26 5.73
C PRO A 134 -2.79 4.42 6.93
N VAL A 135 -3.61 3.44 7.31
CA VAL A 135 -3.33 2.53 8.42
C VAL A 135 -2.54 1.33 7.88
N PRO A 136 -1.31 1.09 8.37
CA PRO A 136 -0.54 -0.07 7.93
C PRO A 136 -1.24 -1.40 8.24
N ARG A 137 -1.25 -2.31 7.25
CA ARG A 137 -1.99 -3.58 7.32
C ARG A 137 -1.49 -4.57 8.36
N TYR A 138 -0.23 -4.45 8.77
CA TYR A 138 0.34 -5.36 9.75
C TYR A 138 -0.11 -5.04 11.19
N LEU A 139 -0.75 -3.87 11.40
CA LEU A 139 -1.28 -3.45 12.69
C LEU A 139 -2.69 -3.99 12.91
N SER A 140 -2.84 -4.91 13.87
CA SER A 140 -4.10 -5.60 14.13
C SER A 140 -4.99 -4.94 15.19
N ALA A 141 -4.52 -3.90 15.88
CA ALA A 141 -5.24 -3.28 16.99
C ALA A 141 -6.63 -2.72 16.61
N LEU A 142 -6.87 -2.48 15.32
CA LEU A 142 -8.12 -1.95 14.77
C LEU A 142 -8.89 -2.97 13.93
N ASP A 143 -8.42 -4.22 13.83
CA ASP A 143 -9.01 -5.25 12.97
C ASP A 143 -10.47 -5.52 13.26
N ASP A 144 -10.88 -5.50 14.52
CA ASP A 144 -12.27 -5.72 14.90
C ASP A 144 -13.20 -4.61 14.39
N ALA A 145 -12.72 -3.37 14.39
CA ALA A 145 -13.45 -2.24 13.80
C ALA A 145 -13.54 -2.40 12.28
N PHE A 146 -12.43 -2.73 11.62
CA PHE A 146 -12.40 -2.92 10.17
C PHE A 146 -13.24 -4.12 9.70
N LYS A 147 -13.24 -5.23 10.43
CA LYS A 147 -14.11 -6.40 10.19
C LYS A 147 -15.59 -6.04 10.33
N LYS A 148 -15.97 -5.20 11.29
CA LYS A 148 -17.36 -4.71 11.42
C LYS A 148 -17.77 -3.90 10.18
N ILE A 149 -16.90 -3.01 9.71
CA ILE A 149 -17.12 -2.21 8.50
C ILE A 149 -17.21 -3.11 7.26
N GLN A 150 -16.32 -4.09 7.15
CA GLN A 150 -16.34 -5.07 6.07
C GLN A 150 -17.66 -5.84 6.04
N LYS A 151 -18.09 -6.39 7.18
CA LYS A 151 -19.33 -7.19 7.27
C LYS A 151 -20.56 -6.40 6.86
N ARG A 152 -20.61 -5.10 7.16
CA ARG A 152 -21.69 -4.21 6.72
C ARG A 152 -21.83 -4.20 5.19
N TYR A 153 -20.71 -4.31 4.48
CA TYR A 153 -20.67 -4.36 3.02
C TYR A 153 -20.87 -5.78 2.48
N THR A 154 -20.14 -6.77 2.99
CA THR A 154 -20.11 -8.13 2.41
C THR A 154 -21.42 -8.89 2.60
N VAL A 155 -22.09 -8.74 3.76
CA VAL A 155 -23.30 -9.52 4.06
C VAL A 155 -24.44 -9.28 3.05
N PRO A 156 -24.83 -8.03 2.73
CA PRO A 156 -25.83 -7.78 1.68
C PRO A 156 -25.42 -8.31 0.30
N HIS A 157 -24.12 -8.25 -0.05
CA HIS A 157 -23.62 -8.71 -1.34
C HIS A 157 -23.59 -10.24 -1.43
N ASP A 158 -23.24 -10.93 -0.34
CA ASP A 158 -23.31 -12.38 -0.25
C ASP A 158 -24.76 -12.88 -0.43
N ILE A 159 -25.74 -12.17 0.15
CA ILE A 159 -27.17 -12.48 -0.02
C ILE A 159 -27.60 -12.26 -1.48
N ALA A 160 -27.28 -11.10 -2.05
CA ALA A 160 -27.61 -10.80 -3.45
C ALA A 160 -26.97 -11.81 -4.43
N PHE A 161 -25.71 -12.20 -4.19
CA PHE A 161 -25.04 -13.24 -4.95
C PHE A 161 -25.74 -14.58 -4.83
N LYS A 162 -26.11 -15.00 -3.61
CA LYS A 162 -26.84 -16.26 -3.37
C LYS A 162 -28.15 -16.27 -4.16
N ASP A 163 -28.92 -15.20 -4.11
CA ASP A 163 -30.20 -15.09 -4.82
C ASP A 163 -30.01 -15.13 -6.35
N HIS A 164 -29.00 -14.45 -6.87
CA HIS A 164 -28.64 -14.51 -8.29
C HIS A 164 -28.17 -15.91 -8.71
N TYR A 165 -27.38 -16.57 -7.87
CA TYR A 165 -26.88 -17.92 -8.11
C TYR A 165 -28.02 -18.95 -8.13
N LEU A 166 -29.00 -18.84 -7.24
CA LEU A 166 -30.18 -19.71 -7.25
C LEU A 166 -30.99 -19.55 -8.54
N LYS A 167 -31.16 -18.31 -9.04
CA LYS A 167 -31.80 -18.05 -10.33
C LYS A 167 -30.99 -18.62 -11.49
N PHE A 168 -29.68 -18.37 -11.52
CA PHE A 168 -28.76 -18.93 -12.52
C PHE A 168 -28.82 -20.46 -12.55
N LYS A 169 -28.77 -21.11 -11.39
CA LYS A 169 -28.80 -22.57 -11.28
C LYS A 169 -30.04 -23.15 -11.95
N LYS A 170 -31.22 -22.56 -11.71
CA LYS A 170 -32.46 -22.99 -12.37
C LYS A 170 -32.36 -22.90 -13.90
N THR A 171 -31.88 -21.78 -14.43
CA THR A 171 -31.71 -21.59 -15.88
C THR A 171 -30.64 -22.51 -16.46
N HIS A 172 -29.54 -22.72 -15.74
CA HIS A 172 -28.46 -23.62 -16.14
C HIS A 172 -28.91 -25.08 -16.18
N ASP A 173 -29.66 -25.53 -15.16
CA ASP A 173 -30.18 -26.90 -15.11
C ASP A 173 -31.19 -27.15 -16.24
N GLN A 174 -32.02 -26.15 -16.58
CA GLN A 174 -32.91 -26.20 -17.75
C GLN A 174 -32.13 -26.28 -19.06
N TRP A 175 -31.15 -25.39 -19.27
CA TRP A 175 -30.28 -25.40 -20.44
C TRP A 175 -29.55 -26.75 -20.61
N LEU A 176 -29.05 -27.32 -19.51
CA LEU A 176 -28.36 -28.61 -19.52
C LEU A 176 -29.32 -29.76 -19.84
N HIS A 177 -30.55 -29.71 -19.29
CA HIS A 177 -31.59 -30.69 -19.58
C HIS A 177 -32.01 -30.67 -21.05
N GLU A 178 -32.28 -29.48 -21.62
CA GLU A 178 -32.61 -29.30 -23.05
C GLU A 178 -31.50 -29.83 -23.96
N LYS A 179 -30.24 -29.50 -23.65
CA LYS A 179 -29.06 -30.00 -24.37
C LYS A 179 -29.01 -31.53 -24.35
N ASN A 180 -29.20 -32.14 -23.19
CA ASN A 180 -29.13 -33.58 -23.03
C ASN A 180 -30.29 -34.30 -23.73
N MET A 181 -31.49 -33.71 -23.72
CA MET A 181 -32.64 -34.23 -24.47
C MET A 181 -32.39 -34.20 -25.98
N GLU A 182 -31.79 -33.13 -26.50
CA GLU A 182 -31.49 -33.02 -27.93
C GLU A 182 -30.39 -34.01 -28.37
N LEU A 183 -29.37 -34.21 -27.52
CA LEU A 183 -28.36 -35.24 -27.74
C LEU A 183 -28.97 -36.65 -27.71
N ALA A 184 -29.87 -36.93 -26.76
CA ALA A 184 -30.58 -38.21 -26.69
C ALA A 184 -31.48 -38.45 -27.91
N ASN A 185 -32.12 -37.39 -28.44
CA ASN A 185 -32.90 -37.48 -29.67
C ASN A 185 -32.02 -37.81 -30.88
N VAL A 186 -30.83 -37.21 -30.99
CA VAL A 186 -29.86 -37.57 -32.04
C VAL A 186 -29.38 -39.01 -31.87
N ASP A 187 -29.13 -39.45 -30.63
CA ASP A 187 -28.74 -40.84 -30.37
C ASP A 187 -29.81 -41.84 -30.80
N ALA A 188 -31.09 -41.52 -30.57
CA ALA A 188 -32.22 -42.33 -31.03
C ALA A 188 -32.37 -42.30 -32.56
N MET A 189 -32.27 -41.13 -33.20
CA MET A 189 -32.37 -40.99 -34.66
C MET A 189 -31.23 -41.68 -35.41
N CYS A 190 -30.03 -41.67 -34.84
CA CYS A 190 -28.87 -42.30 -35.45
C CYS A 190 -28.79 -43.82 -35.18
N GLU A 191 -29.66 -44.40 -34.33
CA GLU A 191 -29.69 -45.84 -34.00
C GLU A 191 -28.31 -46.46 -33.63
N GLY A 192 -27.40 -45.66 -33.08
CA GLY A 192 -26.03 -46.10 -32.78
C GLY A 192 -24.99 -45.94 -33.90
N ASP A 193 -25.35 -45.42 -35.09
CA ASP A 193 -24.40 -45.08 -36.15
C ASP A 193 -23.49 -43.92 -35.75
N THR A 194 -22.21 -44.24 -35.55
CA THR A 194 -21.16 -43.31 -35.18
C THR A 194 -20.97 -42.19 -36.22
N ARG A 195 -21.13 -42.46 -37.52
CA ARG A 195 -20.96 -41.43 -38.57
C ARG A 195 -22.06 -40.38 -38.51
N CYS A 196 -23.29 -40.81 -38.26
CA CYS A 196 -24.44 -39.92 -38.06
C CYS A 196 -24.24 -39.01 -36.83
N LYS A 197 -23.79 -39.58 -35.70
CA LYS A 197 -23.51 -38.82 -34.46
C LYS A 197 -22.41 -37.78 -34.65
N ILE A 198 -21.29 -38.16 -35.28
CA ILE A 198 -20.14 -37.27 -35.52
C ILE A 198 -20.54 -36.02 -36.33
N LYS A 199 -21.49 -36.15 -37.27
CA LYS A 199 -21.94 -35.03 -38.09
C LYS A 199 -22.85 -34.06 -37.34
N ASN A 200 -23.71 -34.55 -36.44
CA ASN A 200 -24.80 -33.78 -35.85
C ASN A 200 -24.50 -33.25 -34.43
N VAL A 201 -23.82 -34.04 -33.59
CA VAL A 201 -23.52 -33.69 -32.19
C VAL A 201 -22.68 -32.40 -32.05
N PRO A 202 -21.64 -32.14 -32.88
CA PRO A 202 -20.88 -30.90 -32.80
C PRO A 202 -21.72 -29.63 -33.04
N GLY A 203 -22.70 -29.70 -33.95
CA GLY A 203 -23.61 -28.58 -34.22
C GLY A 203 -24.44 -28.22 -32.99
N ILE A 204 -24.99 -29.23 -32.30
CA ILE A 204 -25.72 -29.06 -31.04
C ILE A 204 -24.82 -28.43 -29.98
N HIS A 205 -23.60 -28.93 -29.81
CA HIS A 205 -22.67 -28.34 -28.85
C HIS A 205 -22.41 -26.86 -29.11
N ILE A 206 -22.17 -26.47 -30.37
CA ILE A 206 -21.93 -25.07 -30.74
C ILE A 206 -23.15 -24.20 -30.45
N GLU A 207 -24.35 -24.65 -30.81
CA GLU A 207 -25.58 -23.87 -30.58
C GLU A 207 -25.92 -23.72 -29.09
N TYR A 208 -25.70 -24.75 -28.28
CA TYR A 208 -25.94 -24.66 -26.83
C TYR A 208 -24.86 -23.87 -26.11
N GLU A 209 -23.60 -23.92 -26.52
CA GLU A 209 -22.56 -23.06 -25.93
C GLU A 209 -22.86 -21.57 -26.16
N LYS A 210 -23.44 -21.19 -27.32
CA LYS A 210 -23.89 -19.79 -27.57
C LYS A 210 -25.00 -19.33 -26.60
N LYS A 211 -25.87 -20.26 -26.17
CA LYS A 211 -26.99 -19.98 -25.25
C LYS A 211 -26.67 -20.26 -23.79
N LYS A 212 -25.43 -20.66 -23.48
CA LYS A 212 -25.02 -21.05 -22.14
C LYS A 212 -25.24 -19.90 -21.16
N PRO A 213 -26.01 -20.13 -20.07
CA PRO A 213 -26.20 -19.11 -19.05
C PRO A 213 -24.86 -18.68 -18.44
N ILE A 214 -24.71 -17.39 -18.16
CA ILE A 214 -23.50 -16.83 -17.55
C ILE A 214 -23.62 -16.96 -16.03
N ALA A 215 -22.64 -17.61 -15.41
CA ALA A 215 -22.60 -17.75 -13.96
C ALA A 215 -22.39 -16.37 -13.30
N PRO A 216 -23.12 -16.03 -12.22
CA PRO A 216 -22.84 -14.83 -11.48
C PRO A 216 -21.44 -14.92 -10.85
N THR A 217 -20.76 -13.78 -10.77
CA THR A 217 -19.46 -13.65 -10.11
C THR A 217 -19.64 -13.22 -8.66
N LYS A 218 -18.96 -13.89 -7.73
CA LYS A 218 -18.92 -13.49 -6.33
C LYS A 218 -17.80 -12.46 -6.12
N ASP A 219 -18.13 -11.33 -5.48
CA ASP A 219 -17.11 -10.38 -5.05
C ASP A 219 -16.28 -11.00 -3.90
N LEU A 220 -14.97 -11.04 -4.07
CA LEU A 220 -14.02 -11.53 -3.07
C LEU A 220 -13.30 -10.34 -2.44
N ILE A 221 -13.57 -10.11 -1.15
CA ILE A 221 -12.83 -9.12 -0.35
C ILE A 221 -11.59 -9.78 0.25
N VAL A 222 -10.46 -9.65 -0.44
CA VAL A 222 -9.17 -10.26 -0.08
C VAL A 222 -8.29 -9.30 0.72
N TRP A 223 -8.44 -7.99 0.48
CA TRP A 223 -7.65 -6.98 1.18
C TRP A 223 -8.47 -5.73 1.46
N GLN A 224 -8.01 -4.99 2.48
CA GLN A 224 -8.55 -3.72 2.91
C GLN A 224 -7.42 -2.69 2.97
N ASP A 225 -7.74 -1.44 2.64
CA ASP A 225 -6.85 -0.29 2.73
C ASP A 225 -7.58 0.81 3.51
N PRO A 226 -7.51 0.77 4.86
CA PRO A 226 -8.18 1.72 5.71
C PRO A 226 -7.40 3.04 5.81
N MET A 227 -8.12 4.14 5.72
CA MET A 227 -7.63 5.48 6.00
C MET A 227 -8.48 6.13 7.08
N LEU A 228 -7.85 6.49 8.20
CA LEU A 228 -8.50 7.04 9.37
C LEU A 228 -8.00 8.45 9.68
N THR A 229 -8.84 9.27 10.31
CA THR A 229 -8.34 10.44 11.03
C THR A 229 -7.69 9.99 12.34
N LEU A 230 -6.76 10.80 12.87
CA LEU A 230 -6.14 10.53 14.17
C LEU A 230 -7.16 10.52 15.30
N MET A 231 -8.19 11.37 15.21
CA MET A 231 -9.28 11.39 16.19
C MET A 231 -10.06 10.07 16.18
N SER A 232 -10.45 9.57 15.00
CA SER A 232 -11.14 8.27 14.88
C SER A 232 -10.30 7.12 15.44
N ALA A 233 -9.00 7.10 15.11
CA ALA A 233 -8.09 6.08 15.64
C ALA A 233 -7.96 6.16 17.17
N ALA A 234 -7.78 7.36 17.73
CA ALA A 234 -7.66 7.58 19.17
C ALA A 234 -8.94 7.16 19.92
N ILE A 235 -10.13 7.45 19.37
CA ILE A 235 -11.41 7.02 19.94
C ILE A 235 -11.54 5.50 19.92
N LEU A 236 -11.29 4.85 18.77
CA LEU A 236 -11.38 3.39 18.64
C LEU A 236 -10.41 2.65 19.58
N LEU A 237 -9.22 3.21 19.77
CA LEU A 237 -8.20 2.69 20.69
C LEU A 237 -8.40 3.13 22.15
N LYS A 238 -9.45 3.93 22.43
CA LYS A 238 -9.80 4.46 23.75
C LYS A 238 -8.66 5.26 24.42
N LYS A 239 -7.89 6.03 23.64
CA LYS A 239 -6.74 6.80 24.11
C LYS A 239 -7.13 8.22 24.54
N GLN A 240 -7.72 8.34 25.73
CA GLN A 240 -8.27 9.59 26.25
C GLN A 240 -7.30 10.78 26.27
N LYS A 241 -6.02 10.55 26.61
CA LYS A 241 -4.99 11.60 26.60
C LYS A 241 -4.80 12.19 25.18
N ILE A 242 -4.75 11.33 24.17
CA ILE A 242 -4.60 11.73 22.77
C ILE A 242 -5.87 12.41 22.26
N ILE A 243 -7.06 11.89 22.61
CA ILE A 243 -8.34 12.52 22.26
C ILE A 243 -8.37 13.97 22.77
N LYS A 244 -8.05 14.17 24.06
CA LYS A 244 -8.00 15.50 24.67
C LYS A 244 -7.01 16.42 23.96
N TYR A 245 -5.81 15.92 23.66
CA TYR A 245 -4.78 16.68 22.94
C TYR A 245 -5.26 17.12 21.55
N LEU A 246 -5.79 16.20 20.76
CA LEU A 246 -6.32 16.47 19.43
C LEU A 246 -7.47 17.50 19.49
N SER A 247 -8.39 17.37 20.45
CA SER A 247 -9.46 18.35 20.65
C SER A 247 -8.96 19.74 21.04
N GLN A 248 -7.92 19.83 21.88
CA GLN A 248 -7.28 21.11 22.23
C GLN A 248 -6.64 21.79 21.01
N LYS A 249 -6.14 20.99 20.06
CA LYS A 249 -5.64 21.45 18.76
C LYS A 249 -6.75 21.72 17.73
N GLY A 250 -8.03 21.66 18.11
CA GLY A 250 -9.16 21.89 17.20
C GLY A 250 -9.42 20.76 16.20
N VAL A 251 -8.80 19.59 16.39
CA VAL A 251 -9.01 18.42 15.52
C VAL A 251 -10.32 17.73 15.91
N THR A 252 -11.16 17.46 14.91
CA THR A 252 -12.46 16.80 15.08
C THR A 252 -12.49 15.44 14.38
N SER A 253 -13.43 14.59 14.78
CA SER A 253 -13.76 13.38 14.01
C SER A 253 -14.31 13.81 12.65
N ARG A 254 -13.85 13.15 11.58
CA ARG A 254 -14.27 13.40 10.19
C ARG A 254 -14.44 12.06 9.48
N VAL A 255 -15.11 12.11 8.33
CA VAL A 255 -15.28 10.96 7.43
C VAL A 255 -13.95 10.27 7.15
N SER A 256 -13.86 9.04 7.64
CA SER A 256 -12.82 8.06 7.34
C SER A 256 -13.26 7.18 6.17
N LYS A 257 -12.33 6.47 5.55
CA LYS A 257 -12.64 5.62 4.39
C LYS A 257 -11.87 4.31 4.40
N MET A 258 -12.43 3.27 3.81
CA MET A 258 -11.78 1.99 3.64
C MET A 258 -12.01 1.49 2.22
N THR A 259 -10.91 1.29 1.50
CA THR A 259 -10.96 0.72 0.16
C THR A 259 -10.82 -0.79 0.25
N MET A 260 -11.68 -1.51 -0.48
CA MET A 260 -11.71 -2.97 -0.55
C MET A 260 -11.16 -3.47 -1.89
N SER A 261 -10.85 -4.76 -1.98
CA SER A 261 -10.19 -5.36 -3.15
C SER A 261 -11.01 -5.37 -4.44
N ASP A 262 -12.33 -5.31 -4.33
CA ASP A 262 -13.27 -5.09 -5.43
C ASP A 262 -13.35 -3.61 -5.88
N ARG A 263 -12.47 -2.77 -5.35
CA ARG A 263 -12.36 -1.32 -5.59
C ARG A 263 -13.52 -0.52 -5.04
N ILE A 264 -14.24 -1.07 -4.08
CA ILE A 264 -15.29 -0.35 -3.37
C ILE A 264 -14.69 0.45 -2.24
N VAL A 265 -15.21 1.67 -2.09
CA VAL A 265 -14.84 2.57 -1.02
C VAL A 265 -16.02 2.67 -0.07
N VAL A 266 -15.82 2.25 1.17
CA VAL A 266 -16.78 2.45 2.25
C VAL A 266 -16.31 3.64 3.08
N THR A 267 -17.12 4.69 3.20
CA THR A 267 -16.81 5.80 4.10
C THR A 267 -17.64 5.73 5.37
N PHE A 268 -17.06 6.12 6.49
CA PHE A 268 -17.64 5.96 7.82
C PHE A 268 -17.08 7.03 8.76
N GLU A 269 -17.82 7.31 9.82
CA GLU A 269 -17.39 8.18 10.91
C GLU A 269 -17.35 7.41 12.22
N VAL A 270 -16.56 7.90 13.17
CA VAL A 270 -16.51 7.35 14.53
C VAL A 270 -17.09 8.40 15.48
N SER A 271 -18.16 8.03 16.18
CA SER A 271 -18.80 8.87 17.20
C SER A 271 -17.89 9.03 18.43
N GLN A 272 -18.19 9.97 19.32
CA GLN A 272 -17.39 10.18 20.53
C GLN A 272 -17.38 8.94 21.45
N GLU A 273 -18.44 8.14 21.40
CA GLU A 273 -18.60 6.89 22.14
C GLU A 273 -17.88 5.70 21.48
N GLY A 274 -17.27 5.89 20.31
CA GLY A 274 -16.61 4.85 19.55
C GLY A 274 -17.54 3.99 18.69
N VAL A 275 -18.76 4.50 18.41
CA VAL A 275 -19.70 3.84 17.50
C VAL A 275 -19.35 4.21 16.06
N ILE A 276 -19.33 3.22 15.17
CA ILE A 276 -19.09 3.42 13.74
C ILE A 276 -20.42 3.81 13.09
N LEU A 277 -20.47 5.01 12.55
CA LEU A 277 -21.62 5.59 11.88
C LEU A 277 -21.39 5.61 10.37
N TYR A 278 -22.46 5.42 9.60
CA TYR A 278 -22.44 5.42 8.14
C TYR A 278 -23.34 6.57 7.65
N PRO A 279 -22.78 7.75 7.33
CA PRO A 279 -23.58 8.87 6.86
C PRO A 279 -24.41 8.51 5.60
N GLU A 280 -25.65 8.98 5.54
CA GLU A 280 -26.55 8.69 4.42
C GLU A 280 -26.04 9.31 3.10
N GLY A 281 -26.13 8.56 1.99
CA GLY A 281 -25.64 8.99 0.67
C GLY A 281 -24.22 8.53 0.31
N ILE A 282 -23.51 7.89 1.25
CA ILE A 282 -22.17 7.34 1.03
C ILE A 282 -22.25 6.09 0.14
N THR A 283 -21.84 6.32 -1.10
CA THR A 283 -21.97 5.41 -2.22
C THR A 283 -20.87 4.35 -2.18
N VAL A 284 -21.27 3.09 -2.34
CA VAL A 284 -20.41 2.02 -2.87
C VAL A 284 -19.99 2.44 -4.29
N LYS A 285 -18.95 3.28 -4.41
CA LYS A 285 -18.45 3.71 -5.73
C LYS A 285 -17.55 2.61 -6.26
N LYS A 286 -18.02 1.87 -7.27
CA LYS A 286 -17.15 1.04 -8.09
C LYS A 286 -16.24 1.99 -8.87
N LEU A 287 -14.93 2.01 -8.56
CA LEU A 287 -13.99 2.80 -9.35
C LEU A 287 -14.07 2.34 -10.81
N LYS A 288 -14.45 3.24 -11.73
CA LYS A 288 -14.45 2.94 -13.18
C LYS A 288 -13.07 2.40 -13.53
N GLN A 289 -13.01 1.17 -14.03
CA GLN A 289 -11.77 0.64 -14.58
C GLN A 289 -11.43 1.52 -15.79
N VAL A 290 -10.43 2.39 -15.65
CA VAL A 290 -9.73 2.92 -16.81
C VAL A 290 -9.09 1.70 -17.45
N LYS A 291 -9.64 1.26 -18.60
CA LYS A 291 -8.98 0.28 -19.46
C LYS A 291 -7.62 0.87 -19.79
N ARG A 292 -6.55 0.28 -19.24
CA ARG A 292 -5.20 0.47 -19.77
C ARG A 292 -5.09 -0.32 -21.06
#